data_AF-A0A4R4Z6E3-F1
#
_entry.id   AF-A0A4R4Z6E3-F1
#
_cell.length_a   1.000
_cell.length_b   1.000
_cell.length_c   1.000
_cell.angle_alpha   90.00
_cell.angle_beta   90.00
_cell.angle_gamma   90.00
#
_symmetry.space_group_name_H-M   'P 1'
#
loop_
_entity.id
_entity.type
_entity.pdbx_description
1 polymer ?
#
loop_
_entity_poly.entity_id
_entity_poly.type
_entity_poly.pdbx_seq_one_letter_code
_entity_poly.pdbx_strand_id
1 'polypeptide(L)' 'MINQPQTAILAGGRFWGRQDLLRKKDGVLSTRAGCTGGENAYPTYRNHPGHAEAVEIA' A
#
# COMPACT_ATOMS: atom_id res chain seq x y z
N MET A 1 -10.82 -24.08 11.20
CA MET A 1 -9.71 -23.71 10.28
C MET A 1 -9.32 -22.28 10.63
N ILE A 2 -8.07 -22.02 10.97
CA ILE A 2 -7.59 -20.65 11.20
C ILE A 2 -7.09 -20.14 9.85
N ASN A 3 -7.83 -19.22 9.23
CA ASN A 3 -7.37 -18.59 7.99
C ASN A 3 -6.32 -17.55 8.36
N GLN A 4 -5.08 -17.73 7.90
CA GLN A 4 -4.03 -16.73 8.12
C GLN A 4 -4.32 -15.51 7.22
N PRO A 5 -4.17 -14.26 7.71
CA PRO A 5 -4.32 -13.07 6.90
C PRO A 5 -3.37 -13.10 5.70
N GLN A 6 -3.82 -12.58 4.55
CA GLN A 6 -3.02 -12.48 3.34
C GLN A 6 -2.68 -11.03 3.06
N THR A 7 -1.45 -10.77 2.62
CA THR A 7 -1.02 -9.42 2.28
C THR A 7 -1.01 -9.18 0.77
N ALA A 8 -1.54 -8.04 0.35
CA ALA A 8 -1.48 -7.55 -1.02
C ALA A 8 -0.89 -6.12 -1.07
N ILE A 9 -0.17 -5.80 -2.15
CA ILE A 9 0.37 -4.47 -2.42
C ILE A 9 -0.22 -3.95 -3.72
N LEU A 10 -0.93 -2.82 -3.68
CA LEU A 10 -1.59 -2.24 -4.85
C LEU A 10 -1.02 -0.86 -5.20
N ALA A 11 -0.56 -0.69 -6.45
CA ALA A 11 -0.08 0.57 -7.09
C ALA A 11 -1.09 1.05 -8.16
N GLY A 12 -1.28 2.37 -8.36
CA GLY A 12 -2.40 2.88 -9.18
C GLY A 12 -2.95 4.26 -8.80
N GLY A 13 -2.08 5.26 -8.63
CA GLY A 13 -2.45 6.65 -8.31
C GLY A 13 -2.27 7.01 -6.84
N ARG A 14 -2.70 8.22 -6.46
CA ARG A 14 -2.43 8.80 -5.13
C ARG A 14 -2.88 7.88 -4.00
N PHE A 15 -1.98 7.56 -3.07
CA PHE A 15 -2.25 6.55 -2.04
C PHE A 15 -3.38 6.96 -1.08
N TRP A 16 -3.57 8.25 -0.78
CA TRP A 16 -4.62 8.71 0.16
C TRP A 16 -6.02 8.28 -0.26
N GLY A 17 -6.38 8.52 -1.53
CA GLY A 17 -7.70 8.16 -2.04
C GLY A 17 -7.90 6.64 -2.05
N ARG A 18 -6.87 5.89 -2.43
CA ARG A 18 -6.95 4.43 -2.46
C ARG A 18 -7.01 3.81 -1.07
N GLN A 19 -6.22 4.31 -0.13
CA GLN A 19 -6.23 3.83 1.26
C GLN A 19 -7.59 4.09 1.93
N ASP A 20 -8.20 5.26 1.71
CA ASP A 20 -9.52 5.59 2.27
C ASP A 20 -10.63 4.66 1.78
N LEU A 21 -10.58 4.27 0.50
CA LEU A 21 -11.55 3.36 -0.10
C LEU A 21 -11.31 1.90 0.32
N LEU A 22 -10.04 1.46 0.35
CA LEU A 22 -9.68 0.07 0.66
C LEU A 22 -9.93 -0.28 2.12
N ARG A 23 -9.63 0.61 3.06
CA ARG A 23 -9.81 0.35 4.49
C ARG A 23 -11.28 0.17 4.92
N LYS A 24 -12.22 0.52 4.04
CA LYS A 24 -13.67 0.36 4.25
C LYS A 24 -14.23 -0.93 3.65
N LYS A 25 -13.39 -1.76 3.01
CA LYS A 25 -13.83 -3.02 2.41
C LYS A 25 -13.89 -4.13 3.45
N ASP A 26 -14.94 -4.92 3.41
CA ASP A 26 -15.11 -6.08 4.29
C ASP A 26 -13.95 -7.07 4.11
N GLY A 27 -13.45 -7.58 5.23
CA GLY A 27 -12.30 -8.49 5.25
C GLY A 27 -10.94 -7.81 5.23
N VAL A 28 -10.86 -6.48 5.10
CA VAL A 28 -9.60 -5.74 5.29
C VAL A 28 -9.36 -5.54 6.78
N LEU A 29 -8.25 -6.08 7.28
CA LEU A 29 -7.81 -5.99 8.66
C LEU A 29 -6.96 -4.74 8.88
N SER A 30 -6.10 -4.38 7.92
CA SER A 30 -5.25 -3.21 8.02
C SER A 30 -4.83 -2.65 6.66
N THR A 31 -4.44 -1.37 6.64
CA THR A 31 -3.85 -0.74 5.47
C THR A 31 -2.66 0.14 5.83
N ARG A 32 -1.62 0.14 4.99
CA ARG A 32 -0.45 1.03 5.14
C ARG A 32 -0.08 1.65 3.79
N ALA A 33 0.02 2.97 3.76
CA ALA A 33 0.51 3.69 2.59
C ALA A 33 2.05 3.73 2.55
N GLY A 34 2.61 3.69 1.35
CA GLY A 34 4.05 3.76 1.12
C GLY A 34 4.42 3.93 -0.35
N CYS A 35 5.70 3.73 -0.66
CA CYS A 35 6.27 3.81 -1.99
C CYS A 35 7.05 2.52 -2.29
N THR A 36 6.88 1.92 -3.47
CA THR A 36 7.54 0.65 -3.83
C THR A 36 7.86 0.55 -5.33
N GLY A 37 8.75 -0.37 -5.71
CA GLY A 37 9.07 -0.69 -7.11
C GLY A 37 10.02 0.28 -7.82
N GLY A 38 10.69 1.18 -7.10
CA GLY A 38 11.67 2.10 -7.65
C GLY A 38 13.11 1.79 -7.24
N GLU A 39 13.94 2.82 -7.22
CA GLU A 39 15.40 2.67 -7.24
C GLU A 39 16.06 2.75 -5.86
N ASN A 40 15.49 3.47 -4.90
CA ASN A 40 16.14 3.73 -3.60
C ASN A 40 15.59 2.86 -2.46
N ALA A 41 16.48 2.46 -1.54
CA ALA A 41 16.14 1.54 -0.44
C ALA A 41 15.26 2.17 0.66
N TYR A 42 15.29 3.50 0.80
CA TYR A 42 14.56 4.22 1.85
C TYR A 42 13.77 5.39 1.24
N PRO A 43 12.72 5.10 0.45
CA PRO A 43 11.93 6.13 -0.19
C PRO A 43 11.25 7.00 0.87
N THR A 44 11.33 8.31 0.70
CA THR A 44 10.57 9.29 1.47
C THR A 44 9.61 10.00 0.55
N TYR A 45 8.57 10.63 1.08
CA TYR A 45 7.60 11.39 0.27
C TYR A 45 8.23 12.40 -0.72
N ARG A 46 9.40 12.96 -0.38
CA ARG A 46 10.11 13.92 -1.25
C ARG A 46 11.13 13.26 -2.19
N ASN A 47 11.56 12.04 -1.89
CA ASN A 47 12.64 11.37 -2.60
C ASN A 47 12.36 9.86 -2.71
N HIS A 48 11.68 9.48 -3.79
CA HIS A 48 11.31 8.11 -4.11
C HIS A 48 11.35 7.86 -5.64
N PRO A 49 12.51 8.07 -6.30
CA PRO A 49 12.63 7.98 -7.76
C PRO A 49 12.22 6.59 -8.28
N GLY A 50 11.33 6.59 -9.29
CA GLY A 50 10.81 5.36 -9.89
C GLY A 50 9.81 4.59 -9.02
N HIS A 51 9.61 4.94 -7.74
CA HIS A 51 8.64 4.26 -6.89
C HIS A 51 7.21 4.68 -7.24
N ALA A 52 6.30 3.71 -7.25
CA ALA A 52 4.87 3.97 -7.28
C ALA A 52 4.33 4.18 -5.86
N GLU A 53 3.41 5.13 -5.72
CA GLU A 53 2.57 5.25 -4.53
C GLU A 53 1.66 4.00 -4.40
N ALA A 54 1.78 3.31 -3.27
CA ALA A 54 1.13 2.03 -3.05
C ALA A 54 0.49 1.93 -1.67
N VAL A 55 -0.47 1.00 -1.56
CA VAL A 55 -1.12 0.64 -0.30
C VAL A 55 -0.93 -0.86 -0.10
N GLU A 56 -0.35 -1.22 1.04
CA GLU A 56 -0.34 -2.58 1.58
C GLU A 56 -1.67 -2.83 2.29
N ILE A 57 -2.25 -4.01 2.07
CA ILE A 57 -3.53 -4.45 2.61
C ILE A 57 -3.32 -5.82 3.25
N ALA A 58 -3.81 -6.01 4.46
CA ALA A 58 -3.88 -7.32 5.13
C ALA A 58 -5.27 -7.55 5.71
#